data_AF-A0A1H2LXA2-F1
#
_entry.id   AF-A0A1H2LXA2-F1
#
_cell.length_a   1.000
_cell.length_b   1.000
_cell.length_c   1.000
_cell.angle_alpha   90.00
_cell.angle_beta   90.00
_cell.angle_gamma   90.00
#
_symmetry.space_group_name_H-M   'P 1'
#
loop_
_entity.id
_entity.type
_entity.pdbx_description
1 polymer ?
#
loop_
_entity_poly.entity_id
_entity_poly.type
_entity_poly.pdbx_seq_one_letter_code
_entity_poly.pdbx_strand_id
1 'polypeptide(L)'
;MSEIIDQFRDAKPKLERLRQNIESVIKQIVGERNIPVFGIESRIKNEESFVGKVARKSYSAPLDEIDDLCGVRVICYYQEDIENICGIVESEFEVLQKDNKKDALNDNQFGYTSYHYIVRLKNEWLAHPGARGLGGFRAEIQIRTMLMHTWAAISHKLLYKREADVPPQFKRQLNRLSALIELADEQFDAIKNVKVKLVEKLTENKLNLEDFSELSSDSLVAIYNRYFSDRAHDDNHIPSLLEEIREAGFNFKDLVEKIELCLPILTNFEKEEVEYETGVGGERELPKWHFSGAVRTILDLTSDKYFESRAETFPPEIVAITEKYRRLIR
;
A
#
# COMPACT_ATOMS: atom_id res chain seq x y z
N MET A 1 -44.78 -0.10 -13.79
CA MET A 1 -43.47 -0.81 -13.89
C MET A 1 -42.73 -0.46 -15.17
N SER A 2 -43.33 -0.55 -16.37
CA SER A 2 -42.65 -0.17 -17.64
C SER A 2 -42.09 1.24 -17.61
N GLU A 3 -42.90 2.23 -17.22
CA GLU A 3 -42.49 3.64 -17.16
C GLU A 3 -41.30 3.91 -16.22
N ILE A 4 -41.21 3.18 -15.10
CA ILE A 4 -40.11 3.31 -14.13
C ILE A 4 -38.81 2.70 -14.69
N ILE A 5 -38.94 1.61 -15.47
CA ILE A 5 -37.79 0.99 -16.14
C ILE A 5 -37.25 1.91 -17.23
N ASP A 6 -38.13 2.56 -17.98
CA ASP A 6 -37.75 3.51 -19.04
C ASP A 6 -37.08 4.75 -18.42
N GLN A 7 -37.62 5.30 -17.34
CA GLN A 7 -36.96 6.38 -16.59
C GLN A 7 -35.58 5.97 -16.06
N PHE A 8 -35.41 4.73 -15.59
CA PHE A 8 -34.11 4.21 -15.15
C PHE A 8 -33.11 4.09 -16.31
N ARG A 9 -33.57 3.64 -17.49
CA ARG A 9 -32.74 3.58 -18.70
C ARG A 9 -32.29 4.97 -19.15
N ASP A 10 -33.18 5.95 -19.09
CA ASP A 10 -32.86 7.34 -19.44
C ASP A 10 -31.90 8.00 -18.43
N ALA A 11 -31.97 7.61 -17.16
CA ALA A 11 -31.06 8.07 -16.12
C ALA A 11 -29.68 7.38 -16.16
N LYS A 12 -29.59 6.18 -16.72
CA LYS A 12 -28.38 5.34 -16.71
C LYS A 12 -27.12 6.03 -17.26
N PRO A 13 -27.15 6.79 -18.38
CA PRO A 13 -25.97 7.53 -18.84
C PRO A 13 -25.49 8.61 -17.85
N LYS A 14 -26.41 9.25 -17.12
CA LYS A 14 -26.07 10.23 -16.09
C LYS A 14 -25.49 9.55 -14.84
N LEU A 15 -26.05 8.41 -14.45
CA LEU A 15 -25.51 7.59 -13.36
C LEU A 15 -24.09 7.09 -13.68
N GLU A 16 -23.84 6.66 -14.92
CA GLU A 16 -22.50 6.24 -15.35
C GLU A 16 -21.48 7.38 -15.31
N ARG A 17 -21.89 8.59 -15.71
CA ARG A 17 -21.06 9.79 -15.53
C ARG A 17 -20.81 10.09 -14.05
N LEU A 18 -21.83 9.99 -13.19
CA LEU A 18 -21.68 10.17 -11.74
C LEU A 18 -20.65 9.18 -11.17
N ARG A 19 -20.76 7.88 -11.54
CA ARG A 19 -19.82 6.83 -11.15
C ARG A 19 -18.38 7.20 -11.49
N GLN A 20 -18.14 7.61 -12.74
CA GLN A 20 -16.81 7.99 -13.21
C GLN A 20 -16.26 9.21 -12.46
N ASN A 21 -17.09 10.23 -12.22
CA ASN A 21 -16.67 11.41 -11.46
C ASN A 21 -16.24 11.02 -10.04
N ILE A 22 -17.08 10.28 -9.30
CA ILE A 22 -16.77 9.87 -7.92
C ILE A 22 -15.50 9.00 -7.87
N GLU A 23 -15.39 8.01 -8.77
CA GLU A 23 -14.24 7.12 -8.81
C GLU A 23 -12.93 7.87 -9.11
N SER A 24 -12.94 8.78 -10.09
CA SER A 24 -11.76 9.57 -10.46
C SER A 24 -11.28 10.46 -9.31
N VAL A 25 -12.20 11.07 -8.57
CA VAL A 25 -11.88 11.96 -7.45
C VAL A 25 -11.24 11.21 -6.30
N ILE A 26 -11.84 10.09 -5.91
CA ILE A 26 -11.29 9.26 -4.84
C ILE A 26 -9.90 8.75 -5.25
N LYS A 27 -9.74 8.27 -6.50
CA LYS A 27 -8.42 7.84 -7.02
C LYS A 27 -7.38 8.95 -6.98
N GLN A 28 -7.75 10.16 -7.38
CA GLN A 28 -6.84 11.30 -7.40
C GLN A 28 -6.37 11.66 -5.99
N ILE A 29 -7.30 11.87 -5.05
CA ILE A 29 -6.96 12.33 -3.69
C ILE A 29 -6.20 11.26 -2.92
N VAL A 30 -6.55 9.99 -3.11
CA VAL A 30 -5.81 8.86 -2.54
C VAL A 30 -4.37 8.84 -3.04
N GLY A 31 -4.15 9.09 -4.34
CA GLY A 31 -2.81 9.21 -4.93
C GLY A 31 -2.03 10.43 -4.41
N GLU A 32 -2.67 11.59 -4.34
CA GLU A 32 -2.06 12.84 -3.83
C GLU A 32 -1.65 12.72 -2.35
N ARG A 33 -2.46 12.06 -1.53
CA ARG A 33 -2.19 11.83 -0.10
C ARG A 33 -1.36 10.58 0.17
N ASN A 34 -0.96 9.86 -0.88
CA ASN A 34 -0.21 8.60 -0.80
C ASN A 34 -0.83 7.56 0.15
N ILE A 35 -2.17 7.47 0.16
CA ILE A 35 -2.90 6.53 1.01
C ILE A 35 -2.91 5.16 0.32
N PRO A 36 -2.42 4.09 0.96
CA PRO A 36 -2.37 2.78 0.33
C PRO A 36 -3.77 2.16 0.29
N VAL A 37 -4.38 2.13 -0.91
CA VAL A 37 -5.62 1.39 -1.17
C VAL A 37 -5.36 0.19 -2.05
N PHE A 38 -6.02 -0.93 -1.76
CA PHE A 38 -5.93 -2.14 -2.58
C PHE A 38 -6.64 -1.94 -3.93
N GLY A 39 -7.79 -1.30 -3.90
CA GLY A 39 -8.56 -1.06 -5.11
C GLY A 39 -9.82 -0.24 -4.88
N ILE A 40 -10.27 0.40 -5.94
CA ILE A 40 -11.55 1.10 -5.98
C ILE A 40 -12.39 0.42 -7.06
N GLU A 41 -13.49 -0.19 -6.62
CA GLU A 41 -14.48 -0.81 -7.50
C GLU A 41 -15.69 0.11 -7.59
N SER A 42 -16.36 0.16 -8.73
CA SER A 42 -17.61 0.89 -8.83
C SER A 42 -18.57 0.20 -9.80
N ARG A 43 -19.86 0.36 -9.56
CA ARG A 43 -20.92 -0.31 -10.32
C ARG A 43 -22.18 0.54 -10.39
N ILE A 44 -22.88 0.40 -11.51
CA ILE A 44 -24.28 0.81 -11.63
C ILE A 44 -25.17 -0.41 -11.41
N LYS A 45 -26.25 -0.23 -10.66
CA LYS A 45 -27.23 -1.30 -10.42
C LYS A 45 -27.80 -1.79 -11.75
N ASN A 46 -27.99 -3.11 -11.89
CA ASN A 46 -28.65 -3.65 -13.09
C ASN A 46 -30.17 -3.51 -12.99
N GLU A 47 -30.85 -3.54 -14.15
CA GLU A 47 -32.30 -3.35 -14.25
C GLU A 47 -33.07 -4.39 -13.43
N GLU A 48 -32.67 -5.66 -13.51
CA GLU A 48 -33.31 -6.75 -12.76
C GLU A 48 -33.26 -6.53 -11.24
N SER A 49 -32.11 -6.13 -10.70
CA SER A 49 -31.96 -5.84 -9.26
C SER A 49 -32.66 -4.56 -8.85
N PHE A 50 -32.77 -3.58 -9.76
CA PHE A 50 -33.56 -2.37 -9.55
C PHE A 50 -35.04 -2.72 -9.42
N VAL A 51 -35.61 -3.42 -10.41
CA VAL A 51 -37.01 -3.88 -10.38
C VAL A 51 -37.27 -4.75 -9.15
N GLY A 52 -36.38 -5.70 -8.84
CA GLY A 52 -36.51 -6.52 -7.64
C GLY A 52 -36.43 -5.73 -6.33
N LYS A 53 -35.75 -4.58 -6.30
CA LYS A 53 -35.70 -3.70 -5.11
C LYS A 53 -36.97 -2.86 -4.99
N VAL A 54 -37.46 -2.30 -6.09
CA VAL A 54 -38.72 -1.55 -6.16
C VAL A 54 -39.93 -2.45 -5.84
N ALA A 55 -39.92 -3.71 -6.28
CA ALA A 55 -40.98 -4.65 -5.95
C ALA A 55 -41.00 -5.05 -4.46
N ARG A 56 -39.84 -5.09 -3.81
CA ARG A 56 -39.71 -5.46 -2.38
C ARG A 56 -39.98 -4.30 -1.42
N LYS A 57 -39.76 -3.06 -1.86
CA LYS A 57 -39.89 -1.86 -1.04
C LYS A 57 -40.76 -0.86 -1.78
N SER A 58 -41.87 -0.45 -1.16
CA SER A 58 -42.81 0.51 -1.74
C SER A 58 -42.23 1.93 -1.71
N TYR A 59 -41.46 2.27 -2.74
CA TYR A 59 -40.91 3.62 -2.95
C TYR A 59 -41.89 4.49 -3.72
N SER A 60 -41.98 5.79 -3.37
CA SER A 60 -42.86 6.73 -4.06
C SER A 60 -42.18 7.36 -5.29
N ALA A 61 -40.89 7.65 -5.18
CA ALA A 61 -40.00 8.06 -6.27
C ALA A 61 -38.74 7.17 -6.30
N PRO A 62 -38.79 5.99 -6.96
CA PRO A 62 -37.69 5.01 -6.93
C PRO A 62 -36.31 5.53 -7.38
N LEU A 63 -36.25 6.50 -8.29
CA LEU A 63 -34.98 7.05 -8.77
C LEU A 63 -34.32 8.00 -7.77
N ASP A 64 -35.10 8.65 -6.93
CA ASP A 64 -34.63 9.62 -5.94
C ASP A 64 -34.46 8.99 -4.55
N GLU A 65 -35.17 7.90 -4.27
CA GLU A 65 -35.18 7.20 -2.97
C GLU A 65 -34.25 5.99 -2.91
N ILE A 66 -33.78 5.46 -4.05
CA ILE A 66 -32.83 4.35 -4.05
C ILE A 66 -31.41 4.91 -4.05
N ASP A 67 -30.74 4.79 -2.91
CA ASP A 67 -29.39 5.36 -2.74
C ASP A 67 -28.27 4.56 -3.42
N ASP A 68 -28.51 3.26 -3.72
CA ASP A 68 -27.53 2.32 -4.27
C ASP A 68 -27.65 2.12 -5.80
N LEU A 69 -28.15 3.13 -6.53
CA LEU A 69 -28.16 3.10 -8.00
C LEU A 69 -26.75 3.22 -8.58
N CYS A 70 -25.93 4.08 -7.96
CA CYS A 70 -24.49 4.21 -8.20
C CYS A 70 -23.76 3.78 -6.92
N GLY A 71 -22.98 2.71 -7.00
CA GLY A 71 -22.20 2.21 -5.86
C GLY A 71 -20.71 2.29 -6.14
N VAL A 72 -19.95 2.88 -5.21
CA VAL A 72 -18.49 2.89 -5.22
C VAL A 72 -17.99 2.17 -3.97
N ARG A 73 -16.96 1.36 -4.10
CA ARG A 73 -16.32 0.64 -3.02
C ARG A 73 -14.84 0.96 -2.98
N VAL A 74 -14.38 1.46 -1.85
CA VAL A 74 -12.97 1.67 -1.56
C VAL A 74 -12.50 0.53 -0.67
N ILE A 75 -11.53 -0.25 -1.17
CA ILE A 75 -10.96 -1.39 -0.48
C ILE A 75 -9.56 -0.97 0.02
N CYS A 76 -9.43 -0.81 1.33
CA CYS A 76 -8.20 -0.45 2.01
C CYS A 76 -7.38 -1.71 2.37
N TYR A 77 -6.06 -1.58 2.46
CA TYR A 77 -5.21 -2.65 3.01
C TYR A 77 -5.39 -2.79 4.53
N TYR A 78 -5.49 -1.65 5.21
CA TYR A 78 -5.44 -1.53 6.67
C TYR A 78 -6.69 -0.83 7.20
N GLN A 79 -7.02 -1.08 8.47
CA GLN A 79 -8.23 -0.52 9.08
C GLN A 79 -8.05 0.96 9.43
N GLU A 80 -6.87 1.38 9.88
CA GLU A 80 -6.54 2.81 10.10
C GLU A 80 -6.79 3.69 8.87
N ASP A 81 -6.55 3.17 7.66
CA ASP A 81 -6.74 3.93 6.43
C ASP A 81 -8.23 4.18 6.12
N ILE A 82 -9.15 3.43 6.73
CA ILE A 82 -10.60 3.66 6.57
C ILE A 82 -10.99 5.05 7.06
N GLU A 83 -10.46 5.50 8.20
CA GLU A 83 -10.78 6.81 8.76
C GLU A 83 -10.27 7.95 7.86
N ASN A 84 -9.07 7.77 7.28
CA ASN A 84 -8.51 8.70 6.30
C ASN A 84 -9.42 8.83 5.06
N ILE A 85 -9.93 7.71 4.53
CA ILE A 85 -10.87 7.73 3.40
C ILE A 85 -12.22 8.33 3.82
N CYS A 86 -12.70 8.05 5.03
CA CYS A 86 -13.93 8.67 5.55
C CYS A 86 -13.81 10.19 5.56
N GLY A 87 -12.69 10.74 6.04
CA GLY A 87 -12.42 12.17 6.02
C GLY A 87 -12.36 12.75 4.60
N ILE A 88 -11.84 12.01 3.62
CA ILE A 88 -11.90 12.40 2.21
C ILE A 88 -13.35 12.48 1.72
N VAL A 89 -14.17 11.46 2.01
CA VAL A 89 -15.56 11.45 1.57
C VAL A 89 -16.36 12.61 2.17
N GLU A 90 -16.18 12.87 3.47
CA GLU A 90 -16.85 13.97 4.18
C GLU A 90 -16.40 15.36 3.71
N SER A 91 -15.14 15.49 3.26
CA SER A 91 -14.59 16.76 2.77
C SER A 91 -14.93 17.04 1.29
N GLU A 92 -15.10 16.04 0.45
CA GLU A 92 -15.27 16.23 -0.99
C GLU A 92 -16.72 16.16 -1.46
N PHE A 93 -17.56 15.41 -0.74
CA PHE A 93 -18.95 15.19 -1.13
C PHE A 93 -19.93 15.82 -0.14
N GLU A 94 -21.17 16.02 -0.57
CA GLU A 94 -22.27 16.32 0.32
C GLU A 94 -22.78 15.00 0.92
N VAL A 95 -22.50 14.77 2.20
CA VAL A 95 -22.93 13.55 2.91
C VAL A 95 -24.37 13.70 3.37
N LEU A 96 -25.26 12.85 2.84
CA LEU A 96 -26.66 12.80 3.23
C LEU A 96 -26.90 11.85 4.41
N GLN A 97 -26.16 10.74 4.45
CA GLN A 97 -26.24 9.74 5.51
C GLN A 97 -24.89 9.04 5.68
N LYS A 98 -24.55 8.73 6.92
CA LYS A 98 -23.38 7.94 7.32
C LYS A 98 -23.85 6.81 8.22
N ASP A 99 -23.58 5.57 7.81
CA ASP A 99 -23.85 4.37 8.59
C ASP A 99 -22.55 3.59 8.79
N ASN A 100 -22.18 3.29 10.03
CA ASN A 100 -21.22 2.23 10.32
C ASN A 100 -21.99 0.95 10.65
N LYS A 101 -21.85 -0.08 9.80
CA LYS A 101 -22.58 -1.34 10.00
C LYS A 101 -22.12 -2.12 11.22
N LYS A 102 -20.94 -1.81 11.77
CA LYS A 102 -20.49 -2.32 13.07
C LYS A 102 -21.39 -1.83 14.21
N ASP A 103 -21.83 -0.58 14.18
CA ASP A 103 -22.66 0.02 15.24
C ASP A 103 -24.07 -0.58 15.32
N ALA A 104 -24.50 -1.28 14.27
CA ALA A 104 -25.76 -2.02 14.25
C ALA A 104 -25.65 -3.40 14.93
N LEU A 105 -24.44 -3.83 15.29
CA LEU A 105 -24.18 -5.06 16.03
C LEU A 105 -24.10 -4.73 17.53
N ASN A 106 -24.70 -5.57 18.37
CA ASN A 106 -24.48 -5.47 19.82
C ASN A 106 -23.04 -5.85 20.16
N ASP A 107 -22.51 -5.39 21.30
CA ASP A 107 -21.15 -5.71 21.79
C ASP A 107 -20.85 -7.22 21.88
N ASN A 108 -21.89 -8.06 21.95
CA ASN A 108 -21.78 -9.52 21.98
C ASN A 108 -21.95 -10.19 20.61
N GLN A 109 -21.93 -9.43 19.51
CA GLN A 109 -22.15 -9.91 18.15
C GLN A 109 -21.02 -9.49 17.22
N PHE A 110 -20.49 -10.47 16.49
CA PHE A 110 -19.60 -10.25 15.36
C PHE A 110 -20.37 -10.49 14.07
N GLY A 111 -20.09 -9.71 13.04
CA GLY A 111 -20.86 -9.77 11.80
C GLY A 111 -20.31 -8.87 10.71
N TYR A 112 -21.22 -8.41 9.86
CA TYR A 112 -20.86 -7.60 8.71
C TYR A 112 -20.43 -6.18 9.13
N THR A 113 -19.17 -5.84 8.85
CA THR A 113 -18.59 -4.52 9.13
C THR A 113 -18.25 -3.79 7.83
N SER A 114 -18.66 -2.52 7.74
CA SER A 114 -18.38 -1.62 6.61
C SER A 114 -18.89 -0.23 6.95
N TYR A 115 -18.18 0.80 6.48
CA TYR A 115 -18.69 2.17 6.49
C TYR A 115 -19.43 2.46 5.20
N HIS A 116 -20.66 2.93 5.31
CA HIS A 116 -21.53 3.26 4.18
C HIS A 116 -21.85 4.76 4.24
N TYR A 117 -21.58 5.46 3.15
CA TYR A 117 -21.94 6.86 2.97
C TYR A 117 -22.93 6.97 1.83
N ILE A 118 -24.03 7.66 2.05
CA ILE A 118 -24.89 8.14 0.97
C ILE A 118 -24.51 9.58 0.69
N VAL A 119 -24.09 9.84 -0.54
CA VAL A 119 -23.50 11.13 -0.93
C VAL A 119 -24.14 11.71 -2.19
N ARG A 120 -23.97 13.02 -2.34
CA ARG A 120 -24.19 13.78 -3.57
C ARG A 120 -22.94 14.60 -3.93
N LEU A 121 -22.83 14.97 -5.20
CA LEU A 121 -21.82 15.95 -5.60
C LEU A 121 -22.18 17.32 -5.01
N LYS A 122 -21.19 18.02 -4.45
CA LYS A 122 -21.38 19.38 -3.95
C LYS A 122 -21.79 20.33 -5.08
N ASN A 123 -22.55 21.38 -4.75
CA ASN A 123 -23.05 22.34 -5.74
C ASN A 123 -21.95 22.99 -6.59
N GLU A 124 -20.77 23.22 -6.01
CA GLU A 124 -19.59 23.78 -6.67
C GLU A 124 -19.14 22.95 -7.88
N TRP A 125 -19.30 21.62 -7.80
CA TRP A 125 -18.90 20.69 -8.84
C TRP A 125 -19.85 20.75 -10.04
N LEU A 126 -21.12 21.08 -9.82
CA LEU A 126 -22.15 21.07 -10.85
C LEU A 126 -21.92 22.14 -11.94
N ALA A 127 -21.07 23.13 -11.67
CA ALA A 127 -20.61 24.10 -12.65
C ALA A 127 -19.69 23.46 -13.72
N HIS A 128 -18.93 22.43 -13.35
CA HIS A 128 -18.02 21.74 -14.25
C HIS A 128 -18.78 20.97 -15.35
N PRO A 129 -18.37 21.05 -16.63
CA PRO A 129 -19.07 20.35 -17.73
C PRO A 129 -19.26 18.85 -17.48
N GLY A 130 -18.27 18.21 -16.86
CA GLY A 130 -18.30 16.78 -16.53
C GLY A 130 -19.35 16.39 -15.48
N ALA A 131 -19.72 17.31 -14.58
CA ALA A 131 -20.64 17.07 -13.46
C ALA A 131 -21.99 17.81 -13.60
N ARG A 132 -22.16 18.60 -14.68
CA ARG A 132 -23.42 19.30 -14.97
C ARG A 132 -24.59 18.33 -15.08
N GLY A 133 -25.67 18.67 -14.37
CA GLY A 133 -26.94 17.92 -14.37
C GLY A 133 -26.92 16.64 -13.52
N LEU A 134 -25.90 16.46 -12.66
CA LEU A 134 -25.78 15.29 -11.78
C LEU A 134 -26.27 15.52 -10.34
N GLY A 135 -26.55 16.76 -9.94
CA GLY A 135 -26.82 17.11 -8.53
C GLY A 135 -28.05 16.45 -7.89
N GLY A 136 -29.00 15.94 -8.69
CA GLY A 136 -30.15 15.20 -8.17
C GLY A 136 -29.83 13.77 -7.74
N PHE A 137 -28.77 13.18 -8.29
CA PHE A 137 -28.45 11.76 -8.12
C PHE A 137 -27.63 11.51 -6.86
N ARG A 138 -27.93 10.40 -6.18
CA ARG A 138 -27.20 9.91 -5.02
C ARG A 138 -26.27 8.77 -5.40
N ALA A 139 -25.21 8.61 -4.63
CA ALA A 139 -24.33 7.46 -4.71
C ALA A 139 -24.06 6.89 -3.33
N GLU A 140 -23.91 5.57 -3.25
CA GLU A 140 -23.46 4.86 -2.07
C GLU A 140 -21.94 4.63 -2.18
N ILE A 141 -21.17 5.13 -1.21
CA ILE A 141 -19.74 4.84 -1.06
C ILE A 141 -19.56 3.88 0.11
N GLN A 142 -18.95 2.72 -0.16
CA GLN A 142 -18.65 1.68 0.83
C GLN A 142 -17.16 1.62 1.07
N ILE A 143 -16.71 1.83 2.30
CA ILE A 143 -15.29 1.79 2.68
C ILE A 143 -15.08 0.57 3.59
N ARG A 144 -14.09 -0.27 3.24
CA ARG A 144 -13.81 -1.56 3.90
C ARG A 144 -12.34 -1.95 3.78
N THR A 145 -11.84 -2.80 4.66
CA THR A 145 -10.58 -3.52 4.45
C THR A 145 -10.74 -4.65 3.42
N MET A 146 -9.61 -5.19 2.95
CA MET A 146 -9.58 -6.40 2.13
C MET A 146 -10.26 -7.60 2.80
N LEU A 147 -10.06 -7.77 4.11
CA LEU A 147 -10.64 -8.90 4.84
C LEU A 147 -12.16 -8.72 5.02
N MET A 148 -12.62 -7.51 5.35
CA MET A 148 -14.05 -7.17 5.36
C MET A 148 -14.71 -7.38 3.99
N HIS A 149 -14.04 -6.99 2.92
CA HIS A 149 -14.50 -7.22 1.55
C HIS A 149 -14.63 -8.73 1.26
N THR A 150 -13.61 -9.50 1.61
CA THR A 150 -13.56 -10.96 1.41
C THR A 150 -14.68 -11.66 2.17
N TRP A 151 -14.87 -11.32 3.45
CA TRP A 151 -15.95 -11.87 4.26
C TRP A 151 -17.32 -11.57 3.64
N ALA A 152 -17.55 -10.33 3.21
CA ALA A 152 -18.81 -9.91 2.61
C ALA A 152 -19.10 -10.61 1.28
N ALA A 153 -18.08 -10.81 0.44
CA ALA A 153 -18.21 -11.51 -0.83
C ALA A 153 -18.55 -13.01 -0.61
N ILE A 154 -17.84 -13.67 0.31
CA ILE A 154 -18.07 -15.09 0.64
C ILE A 154 -19.43 -15.27 1.32
N SER A 155 -19.74 -14.47 2.32
CA SER A 155 -21.02 -14.56 3.04
C SER A 155 -22.20 -14.33 2.11
N HIS A 156 -22.14 -13.30 1.25
CA HIS A 156 -23.18 -13.07 0.24
C HIS A 156 -23.36 -14.28 -0.69
N LYS A 157 -22.27 -14.92 -1.13
CA LYS A 157 -22.34 -16.11 -2.01
C LYS A 157 -22.93 -17.33 -1.29
N LEU A 158 -22.60 -17.53 -0.02
CA LEU A 158 -23.09 -18.65 0.80
C LEU A 158 -24.55 -18.47 1.23
N LEU A 159 -24.96 -17.24 1.53
CA LEU A 159 -26.31 -16.91 1.99
C LEU A 159 -27.29 -16.70 0.82
N TYR A 160 -26.80 -16.77 -0.43
CA TYR A 160 -27.61 -16.51 -1.62
C TYR A 160 -28.71 -17.56 -1.83
N LYS A 161 -29.90 -17.23 -1.32
CA LYS A 161 -31.25 -17.44 -1.88
C LYS A 161 -32.34 -17.34 -0.80
N ARG A 162 -32.01 -17.23 0.48
CA ARG A 162 -32.90 -16.86 1.62
C ARG A 162 -32.07 -16.75 2.91
N GLU A 163 -31.70 -15.54 3.34
CA GLU A 163 -31.05 -15.32 4.65
C GLU A 163 -31.89 -15.84 5.85
N ALA A 164 -33.21 -15.90 5.66
CA ALA A 164 -34.16 -16.43 6.63
C ALA A 164 -34.03 -17.95 6.83
N ASP A 165 -33.63 -18.69 5.79
CA ASP A 165 -33.57 -20.17 5.82
C ASP A 165 -32.18 -20.68 6.24
N VAL A 166 -31.24 -19.79 6.55
CA VAL A 166 -29.86 -20.15 6.89
C VAL A 166 -29.85 -20.76 8.30
N PRO A 167 -29.43 -22.03 8.47
CA PRO A 167 -29.46 -22.67 9.77
C PRO A 167 -28.59 -21.93 10.79
N PRO A 168 -28.99 -21.87 12.07
CA PRO A 168 -28.27 -21.11 13.11
C PRO A 168 -26.79 -21.45 13.23
N GLN A 169 -26.41 -22.72 12.99
CA GLN A 169 -25.01 -23.15 13.01
C GLN A 169 -24.14 -22.41 11.97
N PHE A 170 -24.68 -22.14 10.78
CA PHE A 170 -23.95 -21.44 9.72
C PHE A 170 -23.79 -19.96 10.05
N LYS A 171 -24.86 -19.32 10.58
CA LYS A 171 -24.78 -17.94 11.09
C LYS A 171 -23.70 -17.83 12.17
N ARG A 172 -23.66 -18.78 13.11
CA ARG A 172 -22.64 -18.83 14.16
C ARG A 172 -21.22 -18.98 13.58
N GLN A 173 -21.03 -19.81 12.55
CA GLN A 173 -19.73 -19.97 11.89
C GLN A 173 -19.29 -18.68 11.17
N LEU A 174 -20.19 -18.03 10.43
CA LEU A 174 -19.89 -16.76 9.75
C LEU A 174 -19.53 -15.64 10.74
N ASN A 175 -20.24 -15.56 11.87
CA ASN A 175 -19.94 -14.59 12.93
C ASN A 175 -18.56 -14.87 13.56
N ARG A 176 -18.21 -16.14 13.81
CA ARG A 176 -16.86 -16.51 14.29
C ARG A 176 -15.76 -16.12 13.30
N LEU A 177 -16.00 -16.28 12.00
CA LEU A 177 -15.06 -15.85 10.97
C LEU A 177 -14.93 -14.34 10.92
N SER A 178 -16.03 -13.60 11.08
CA SER A 178 -15.99 -12.15 11.19
C SER A 178 -15.11 -11.70 12.38
N ALA A 179 -15.26 -12.34 13.55
CA ALA A 179 -14.41 -12.06 14.71
C ALA A 179 -12.91 -12.31 14.44
N LEU A 180 -12.58 -13.38 13.71
CA LEU A 180 -11.20 -13.70 13.35
C LEU A 180 -10.63 -12.67 12.36
N ILE A 181 -11.47 -12.22 11.42
CA ILE A 181 -11.11 -11.19 10.44
C ILE A 181 -10.87 -9.84 11.11
N GLU A 182 -11.74 -9.44 12.04
CA GLU A 182 -11.56 -8.21 12.81
C GLU A 182 -10.23 -8.25 13.61
N LEU A 183 -9.95 -9.36 14.29
CA LEU A 183 -8.67 -9.55 14.97
C LEU A 183 -7.49 -9.51 13.99
N ALA A 184 -7.62 -10.12 12.81
CA ALA A 184 -6.56 -10.11 11.81
C ALA A 184 -6.28 -8.71 11.26
N ASP A 185 -7.32 -7.90 10.99
CA ASP A 185 -7.17 -6.50 10.60
C ASP A 185 -6.41 -5.71 11.69
N GLU A 186 -6.75 -5.88 12.96
CA GLU A 186 -6.02 -5.25 14.09
C GLU A 186 -4.54 -5.68 14.14
N GLN A 187 -4.23 -6.96 13.91
CA GLN A 187 -2.85 -7.44 13.91
C GLN A 187 -2.05 -6.89 12.72
N PHE A 188 -2.66 -6.77 11.54
CA PHE A 188 -1.98 -6.17 10.38
C PHE A 188 -1.66 -4.70 10.61
N ASP A 189 -2.58 -3.94 11.22
CA ASP A 189 -2.34 -2.55 11.60
C ASP A 189 -1.22 -2.44 12.64
N ALA A 190 -1.20 -3.31 13.64
CA ALA A 190 -0.12 -3.36 14.64
C ALA A 190 1.26 -3.60 13.99
N ILE A 191 1.36 -4.57 13.07
CA ILE A 191 2.59 -4.88 12.34
C ILE A 191 3.03 -3.69 11.46
N LYS A 192 2.08 -3.08 10.73
CA LYS A 192 2.33 -1.86 9.94
C LYS A 192 2.92 -0.75 10.81
N ASN A 193 2.32 -0.48 11.95
CA ASN A 193 2.77 0.57 12.87
C ASN A 193 4.14 0.32 13.47
N VAL A 194 4.48 -0.94 13.78
CA VAL A 194 5.84 -1.31 14.19
C VAL A 194 6.83 -0.99 13.08
N LYS A 195 6.50 -1.35 11.83
CA LYS A 195 7.36 -1.08 10.67
C LYS A 195 7.53 0.43 10.42
N VAL A 196 6.46 1.22 10.48
CA VAL A 196 6.52 2.68 10.30
C VAL A 196 7.42 3.32 11.36
N LYS A 197 7.23 2.97 12.64
CA LYS A 197 8.08 3.46 13.73
C LYS A 197 9.54 3.08 13.58
N LEU A 198 9.80 1.88 13.06
CA LEU A 198 11.16 1.43 12.77
C LEU A 198 11.80 2.33 11.72
N VAL A 199 11.12 2.56 10.59
CA VAL A 199 11.58 3.44 9.51
C VAL A 199 11.78 4.89 9.99
N GLU A 200 10.86 5.45 10.78
CA GLU A 200 11.00 6.80 11.35
C GLU A 200 12.28 6.92 12.20
N LYS A 201 12.55 5.92 13.06
CA LYS A 201 13.79 5.89 13.83
C LYS A 201 15.04 5.79 12.94
N LEU A 202 14.95 5.10 11.79
CA LEU A 202 16.05 5.04 10.82
C LEU A 202 16.36 6.40 10.21
N THR A 203 15.34 7.17 9.88
CA THR A 203 15.50 8.48 9.24
C THR A 203 16.02 9.54 10.22
N GLU A 204 15.69 9.45 11.52
CA GLU A 204 16.11 10.43 12.52
C GLU A 204 17.54 10.23 13.08
N ASN A 205 18.34 9.26 12.58
CA ASN A 205 19.67 8.92 13.11
C ASN A 205 19.70 8.60 14.63
N LYS A 206 18.54 8.35 15.25
CA LYS A 206 18.40 7.99 16.68
C LYS A 206 18.42 6.49 16.92
N LEU A 207 18.71 5.71 15.89
CA LEU A 207 18.60 4.26 15.97
C LEU A 207 19.84 3.65 16.65
N ASN A 208 19.61 2.80 17.63
CA ASN A 208 20.62 1.85 18.09
C ASN A 208 20.61 0.68 17.11
N LEU A 209 21.73 0.42 16.44
CA LEU A 209 21.88 -0.72 15.52
C LEU A 209 21.61 -2.07 16.23
N GLU A 210 21.66 -2.10 17.56
CA GLU A 210 21.27 -3.24 18.39
C GLU A 210 19.77 -3.62 18.29
N ASP A 211 18.90 -2.73 17.81
CA ASP A 211 17.47 -3.02 17.61
C ASP A 211 17.22 -4.00 16.44
N PHE A 212 18.21 -4.21 15.57
CA PHE A 212 18.14 -5.16 14.45
C PHE A 212 18.98 -6.40 14.75
N SER A 213 18.33 -7.53 15.02
CA SER A 213 19.02 -8.81 15.20
C SER A 213 19.26 -9.57 13.89
N GLU A 214 18.50 -9.27 12.83
CA GLU A 214 18.51 -10.05 11.58
C GLU A 214 18.70 -9.19 10.34
N LEU A 215 19.48 -9.73 9.38
CA LEU A 215 19.69 -9.12 8.08
C LEU A 215 18.43 -9.27 7.21
N SER A 216 17.78 -8.14 6.95
CA SER A 216 16.54 -7.99 6.19
C SER A 216 16.59 -6.74 5.30
N SER A 217 15.60 -6.59 4.40
CA SER A 217 15.49 -5.39 3.56
C SER A 217 15.42 -4.12 4.39
N ASP A 218 14.67 -4.15 5.49
CA ASP A 218 14.51 -3.01 6.38
C ASP A 218 15.84 -2.65 7.08
N SER A 219 16.65 -3.65 7.45
CA SER A 219 17.99 -3.44 8.02
C SER A 219 19.02 -2.92 7.00
N LEU A 220 18.87 -3.21 5.71
CA LEU A 220 19.73 -2.63 4.68
C LEU A 220 19.38 -1.19 4.38
N VAL A 221 18.08 -0.87 4.35
CA VAL A 221 17.61 0.53 4.26
C VAL A 221 18.10 1.32 5.46
N ALA A 222 18.16 0.71 6.65
CA ALA A 222 18.75 1.30 7.84
C ALA A 222 20.22 1.68 7.65
N ILE A 223 21.02 0.73 7.16
CA ILE A 223 22.45 0.92 6.87
C ILE A 223 22.64 2.02 5.83
N TYR A 224 21.84 2.00 4.76
CA TYR A 224 21.87 3.02 3.72
C TYR A 224 21.67 4.42 4.31
N ASN A 225 20.58 4.64 5.05
CA ASN A 225 20.27 5.94 5.63
C ASN A 225 21.36 6.44 6.59
N ARG A 226 21.98 5.51 7.35
CA ARG A 226 22.96 5.84 8.39
C ARG A 226 24.35 6.18 7.84
N TYR A 227 24.83 5.42 6.86
CA TYR A 227 26.22 5.46 6.40
C TYR A 227 26.38 5.94 4.95
N PHE A 228 25.32 5.88 4.14
CA PHE A 228 25.38 6.05 2.69
C PHE A 228 24.23 6.92 2.13
N SER A 229 23.61 7.78 2.95
CA SER A 229 22.48 8.64 2.54
C SER A 229 22.84 9.66 1.45
N ASP A 230 24.12 9.86 1.21
CA ASP A 230 24.70 10.66 0.15
C ASP A 230 24.88 9.91 -1.18
N ARG A 231 24.52 8.62 -1.24
CA ARG A 231 24.63 7.76 -2.43
C ARG A 231 23.27 7.51 -3.07
N ALA A 232 23.25 7.28 -4.38
CA ALA A 232 22.05 6.78 -5.06
C ALA A 232 21.72 5.35 -4.61
N HIS A 233 20.43 5.03 -4.49
CA HIS A 233 19.94 3.68 -4.21
C HIS A 233 18.71 3.33 -5.08
N ASP A 234 18.46 2.04 -5.25
CA ASP A 234 17.31 1.46 -5.96
C ASP A 234 16.88 0.21 -5.20
N ASP A 235 15.66 0.27 -4.65
CA ASP A 235 15.09 -0.78 -3.81
C ASP A 235 14.94 -2.12 -4.54
N ASN A 236 14.88 -2.11 -5.88
CA ASN A 236 14.78 -3.33 -6.66
C ASN A 236 16.02 -4.24 -6.55
N HIS A 237 17.18 -3.68 -6.20
CA HIS A 237 18.42 -4.43 -6.03
C HIS A 237 18.63 -4.96 -4.61
N ILE A 238 17.80 -4.56 -3.64
CA ILE A 238 17.92 -4.97 -2.22
C ILE A 238 17.82 -6.50 -2.06
N PRO A 239 16.88 -7.21 -2.71
CA PRO A 239 16.77 -8.67 -2.55
C PRO A 239 18.03 -9.41 -3.00
N SER A 240 18.58 -9.08 -4.18
CA SER A 240 19.82 -9.69 -4.67
C SER A 240 21.01 -9.38 -3.77
N LEU A 241 21.10 -8.15 -3.27
CA LEU A 241 22.18 -7.74 -2.38
C LEU A 241 22.13 -8.49 -1.04
N LEU A 242 20.94 -8.75 -0.49
CA LEU A 242 20.77 -9.56 0.72
C LEU A 242 21.26 -10.98 0.53
N GLU A 243 20.96 -11.60 -0.61
CA GLU A 243 21.45 -12.94 -0.94
C GLU A 243 22.97 -12.97 -1.01
N GLU A 244 23.58 -12.01 -1.72
CA GLU A 244 25.04 -11.88 -1.81
C GLU A 244 25.70 -11.74 -0.43
N ILE A 245 25.16 -10.90 0.46
CA ILE A 245 25.68 -10.70 1.82
C ILE A 245 25.60 -12.01 2.64
N ARG A 246 24.47 -12.74 2.52
CA ARG A 246 24.27 -14.01 3.23
C ARG A 246 25.19 -15.10 2.70
N GLU A 247 25.37 -15.18 1.39
CA GLU A 247 26.29 -16.13 0.75
C GLU A 247 27.76 -15.86 1.09
N ALA A 248 28.10 -14.57 1.25
CA ALA A 248 29.39 -14.12 1.78
C ALA A 248 29.59 -14.46 3.26
N GLY A 249 28.52 -14.87 3.97
CA GLY A 249 28.55 -15.35 5.34
C GLY A 249 28.34 -14.28 6.41
N PHE A 250 27.86 -13.09 6.04
CA PHE A 250 27.71 -11.97 6.97
C PHE A 250 26.31 -11.95 7.57
N ASN A 251 26.23 -11.85 8.89
CA ASN A 251 25.01 -11.38 9.55
C ASN A 251 24.98 -9.84 9.60
N PHE A 252 23.88 -9.27 10.11
CA PHE A 252 23.73 -7.82 10.21
C PHE A 252 24.86 -7.13 11.00
N LYS A 253 25.26 -7.70 12.14
CA LYS A 253 26.31 -7.14 12.99
C LYS A 253 27.68 -7.20 12.31
N ASP A 254 28.00 -8.32 11.66
CA ASP A 254 29.25 -8.48 10.92
C ASP A 254 29.34 -7.43 9.80
N LEU A 255 28.23 -7.22 9.07
CA LEU A 255 28.17 -6.25 7.99
C LEU A 255 28.41 -4.82 8.49
N VAL A 256 27.75 -4.42 9.57
CA VAL A 256 27.94 -3.10 10.19
C VAL A 256 29.39 -2.89 10.61
N GLU A 257 29.99 -3.88 11.29
CA GLU A 257 31.39 -3.83 11.72
C GLU A 257 32.34 -3.64 10.51
N LYS A 258 32.09 -4.35 9.41
CA LYS A 258 32.90 -4.25 8.20
C LYS A 258 32.69 -2.95 7.44
N ILE A 259 31.48 -2.41 7.46
CA ILE A 259 31.20 -1.06 6.93
C ILE A 259 32.01 -0.04 7.71
N GLU A 260 31.93 -0.05 9.05
CA GLU A 260 32.67 0.90 9.89
C GLU A 260 34.19 0.80 9.71
N LEU A 261 34.71 -0.41 9.54
CA LEU A 261 36.12 -0.65 9.23
C LEU A 261 36.54 -0.06 7.87
N CYS A 262 35.67 -0.16 6.85
CA CYS A 262 35.97 0.28 5.49
C CYS A 262 35.66 1.75 5.22
N LEU A 263 34.77 2.39 5.98
CA LEU A 263 34.37 3.79 5.77
C LEU A 263 35.54 4.78 5.59
N PRO A 264 36.62 4.73 6.40
CA PRO A 264 37.75 5.66 6.26
C PRO A 264 38.53 5.51 4.96
N ILE A 265 38.51 4.33 4.33
CA ILE A 265 39.28 4.02 3.12
C ILE A 265 38.42 4.07 1.85
N LEU A 266 37.10 3.97 1.97
CA LEU A 266 36.18 3.74 0.86
C LEU A 266 36.23 4.87 -0.18
N THR A 267 36.31 6.12 0.26
CA THR A 267 36.42 7.29 -0.64
C THR A 267 37.73 7.29 -1.44
N ASN A 268 38.83 6.82 -0.85
CA ASN A 268 40.12 6.79 -1.54
C ASN A 268 40.18 5.63 -2.54
N PHE A 269 39.62 4.47 -2.17
CA PHE A 269 39.45 3.35 -3.09
C PHE A 269 38.65 3.78 -4.31
N GLU A 270 37.50 4.40 -4.07
CA GLU A 270 36.57 4.85 -5.12
C GLU A 270 37.22 5.84 -6.09
N LYS A 271 38.08 6.73 -5.59
CA LYS A 271 38.90 7.61 -6.44
C LYS A 271 39.89 6.83 -7.28
N GLU A 272 40.67 5.91 -6.69
CA GLU A 272 41.67 5.13 -7.43
C GLU A 272 41.04 4.25 -8.52
N GLU A 273 39.87 3.67 -8.25
CA GLU A 273 39.16 2.85 -9.24
C GLU A 273 38.69 3.69 -10.43
N VAL A 274 38.04 4.83 -10.17
CA VAL A 274 37.52 5.72 -11.21
C VAL A 274 38.66 6.39 -12.00
N GLU A 275 39.77 6.73 -11.36
CA GLU A 275 40.97 7.24 -12.03
C GLU A 275 41.52 6.24 -13.06
N TYR A 276 41.52 4.94 -12.72
CA TYR A 276 41.91 3.89 -13.65
C TYR A 276 40.90 3.76 -14.80
N GLU A 277 39.59 3.71 -14.52
CA GLU A 277 38.56 3.51 -15.56
C GLU A 277 38.43 4.68 -16.54
N THR A 278 38.59 5.92 -16.05
CA THR A 278 38.33 7.13 -16.85
C THR A 278 39.60 7.82 -17.36
N GLY A 279 40.76 7.52 -16.76
CA GLY A 279 42.03 8.20 -17.04
C GLY A 279 42.06 9.67 -16.59
N VAL A 280 41.03 10.15 -15.88
CA VAL A 280 40.94 11.53 -15.37
C VAL A 280 41.30 11.54 -13.88
N GLY A 281 42.53 11.97 -13.56
CA GLY A 281 42.99 12.18 -12.18
C GLY A 281 42.81 13.62 -11.69
N GLY A 282 42.42 13.81 -10.43
CA GLY A 282 42.40 15.11 -9.76
C GLY A 282 41.19 15.40 -8.86
N GLU A 283 41.22 16.56 -8.19
CA GLU A 283 40.28 17.08 -7.16
C GLU A 283 38.80 17.27 -7.58
N ARG A 284 38.33 16.67 -8.68
CA ARG A 284 36.90 16.69 -9.02
C ARG A 284 36.13 15.76 -8.09
N GLU A 285 34.98 16.20 -7.59
CA GLU A 285 34.00 15.28 -7.00
C GLU A 285 33.55 14.30 -8.09
N LEU A 286 34.02 13.06 -7.97
CA LEU A 286 33.60 11.95 -8.83
C LEU A 286 32.23 11.44 -8.35
N PRO A 287 31.37 10.95 -9.26
CA PRO A 287 30.10 10.37 -8.87
C PRO A 287 30.36 9.17 -7.96
N LYS A 288 29.77 9.19 -6.77
CA LYS A 288 29.81 8.06 -5.84
C LYS A 288 29.09 6.87 -6.44
N TRP A 289 29.62 5.67 -6.26
CA TRP A 289 28.96 4.43 -6.54
C TRP A 289 27.59 4.40 -5.88
N HIS A 290 26.69 3.72 -6.57
CA HIS A 290 25.42 3.30 -6.04
C HIS A 290 25.61 2.52 -4.72
N PHE A 291 24.64 2.60 -3.81
CA PHE A 291 24.68 1.95 -2.50
C PHE A 291 25.04 0.44 -2.59
N SER A 292 24.41 -0.28 -3.51
CA SER A 292 24.71 -1.69 -3.76
C SER A 292 26.16 -1.92 -4.20
N GLY A 293 26.74 -1.02 -5.00
CA GLY A 293 28.15 -1.06 -5.38
C GLY A 293 29.07 -0.90 -4.17
N ALA A 294 28.81 0.10 -3.32
CA ALA A 294 29.60 0.33 -2.12
C ALA A 294 29.58 -0.87 -1.16
N VAL A 295 28.42 -1.49 -0.96
CA VAL A 295 28.30 -2.71 -0.13
C VAL A 295 29.08 -3.88 -0.75
N ARG A 296 28.99 -4.09 -2.07
CA ARG A 296 29.76 -5.14 -2.75
C ARG A 296 31.26 -4.92 -2.63
N THR A 297 31.74 -3.69 -2.77
CA THR A 297 33.16 -3.36 -2.54
C THR A 297 33.58 -3.69 -1.11
N ILE A 298 32.74 -3.44 -0.12
CA ILE A 298 33.03 -3.81 1.29
C ILE A 298 33.13 -5.33 1.44
N LEU A 299 32.27 -6.10 0.77
CA LEU A 299 32.38 -7.57 0.74
C LEU A 299 33.66 -8.01 0.01
N ASP A 300 33.99 -7.39 -1.13
CA ASP A 300 35.22 -7.60 -1.91
C ASP A 300 36.48 -7.17 -1.16
N LEU A 301 36.37 -6.37 -0.10
CA LEU A 301 37.47 -5.98 0.78
C LEU A 301 37.61 -6.90 2.00
N THR A 302 36.50 -7.39 2.54
CA THR A 302 36.48 -8.04 3.86
C THR A 302 36.28 -9.55 3.82
N SER A 303 35.80 -10.10 2.71
CA SER A 303 35.58 -11.55 2.53
C SER A 303 36.52 -12.12 1.48
N ASP A 304 37.32 -13.13 1.84
CA ASP A 304 38.12 -13.90 0.87
C ASP A 304 37.22 -14.64 -0.12
N LYS A 305 36.22 -15.35 0.41
CA LYS A 305 35.28 -16.14 -0.40
C LYS A 305 34.54 -15.30 -1.45
N TYR A 306 34.07 -14.11 -1.07
CA TYR A 306 33.33 -13.24 -1.99
C TYR A 306 34.24 -12.60 -3.05
N PHE A 307 35.45 -12.19 -2.66
CA PHE A 307 36.42 -11.63 -3.59
C PHE A 307 36.90 -12.68 -4.61
N GLU A 308 37.25 -13.88 -4.15
CA GLU A 308 37.70 -14.97 -5.03
C GLU A 308 36.63 -15.39 -6.05
N SER A 309 35.35 -15.34 -5.68
CA SER A 309 34.25 -15.70 -6.61
C SER A 309 34.06 -14.68 -7.73
N ARG A 310 34.58 -13.45 -7.58
CA ARG A 310 34.43 -12.35 -8.54
C ARG A 310 35.75 -11.85 -9.12
N ALA A 311 36.90 -12.25 -8.58
CA ALA A 311 38.22 -11.76 -9.00
C ALA A 311 38.47 -11.94 -10.51
N GLU A 312 38.01 -13.05 -11.10
CA GLU A 312 38.15 -13.32 -12.54
C GLU A 312 37.29 -12.42 -13.44
N THR A 313 36.31 -11.73 -12.86
CA THR A 313 35.42 -10.80 -13.60
C THR A 313 35.98 -9.39 -13.70
N PHE A 314 37.05 -9.07 -12.95
CA PHE A 314 37.66 -7.75 -12.90
C PHE A 314 38.92 -7.64 -13.76
N PRO A 315 39.24 -6.46 -14.31
CA PRO A 315 40.56 -6.19 -14.88
C PRO A 315 41.69 -6.42 -13.86
N PRO A 316 42.88 -6.89 -14.27
CA PRO A 316 44.01 -7.16 -13.38
C PRO A 316 44.42 -5.97 -12.50
N GLU A 317 44.29 -4.75 -13.01
CA GLU A 317 44.62 -3.53 -12.26
C GLU A 317 43.61 -3.25 -11.15
N ILE A 318 42.31 -3.52 -11.37
CA ILE A 318 41.27 -3.42 -10.34
C ILE A 318 41.51 -4.45 -9.25
N VAL A 319 41.88 -5.68 -9.63
CA VAL A 319 42.28 -6.73 -8.66
C VAL A 319 43.46 -6.26 -7.81
N ALA A 320 44.47 -5.63 -8.41
CA ALA A 320 45.63 -5.10 -7.69
C ALA A 320 45.28 -3.94 -6.74
N ILE A 321 44.39 -3.03 -7.15
CA ILE A 321 43.85 -1.98 -6.28
C ILE A 321 43.09 -2.61 -5.11
N THR A 322 42.22 -3.57 -5.38
CA THR A 322 41.46 -4.26 -4.33
C THR A 322 42.37 -4.95 -3.33
N GLU A 323 43.38 -5.70 -3.79
CA GLU A 323 44.37 -6.32 -2.90
C GLU A 323 45.15 -5.30 -2.06
N LYS A 324 45.53 -4.16 -2.63
CA LYS A 324 46.21 -3.07 -1.90
C LYS A 324 45.36 -2.61 -0.72
N TYR A 325 44.07 -2.37 -0.93
CA TYR A 325 43.17 -1.92 0.13
C TYR A 325 42.78 -3.04 1.11
N ARG A 326 42.66 -4.30 0.65
CA ARG A 326 42.49 -5.47 1.53
C ARG A 326 43.62 -5.59 2.56
N ARG A 327 44.86 -5.24 2.19
CA ARG A 327 46.01 -5.24 3.11
C ARG A 327 46.00 -4.11 4.14
N LEU A 328 45.24 -3.03 3.90
CA LEU A 328 45.15 -1.88 4.82
C LEU A 328 44.16 -2.11 5.96
N ILE A 329 43.22 -3.04 5.80
CA ILE A 329 42.14 -3.33 6.76
C ILE A 329 42.28 -4.69 7.46
N ARG A 330 43.32 -5.46 7.11
CA ARG A 330 43.76 -6.67 7.82
C ARG A 330 44.87 -6.33 8.78
#